data_AF-A0A2V9SYH9-F1
#
_entry.id   AF-A0A2V9SYH9-F1
#
_cell.length_a   1.000
_cell.length_b   1.000
_cell.length_c   1.000
_cell.angle_alpha   90.00
_cell.angle_beta   90.00
_cell.angle_gamma   90.00
#
_symmetry.space_group_name_H-M   'P 1'
#
loop_
_entity.id
_entity.type
_entity.pdbx_description
1 polymer ?
#
loop_
_entity_poly.entity_id
_entity_poly.type
_entity_poly.pdbx_seq_one_letter_code
_entity_poly.pdbx_strand_id
1 'polypeptide(L)'
;MKTSSLLMFILLSTIWPQAQVTQAPTVSTRAGAAPKAGIIYRRELGKWWQNSDVAKKLQLSGGQTTQLDQIFYDHRLKLIDYGADMEKEDLKLQTLLDADVPNEGQIDTQVDQVLSARGKLEREFTMMNLDLRKVLSLEQWRQLKSLRGEAGGFGDRIFFRNALPPGAVPLAPPPPGFSPGLPMPPPPPNEMF
;
A
#
# COMPACT_ATOMS: atom_id res chain seq x y z
N MET A 1 -50.32 22.54 -63.91
CA MET A 1 -50.80 21.47 -64.83
C MET A 1 -50.11 20.19 -64.37
N LYS A 2 -50.80 19.22 -63.73
CA LYS A 2 -51.45 18.02 -64.35
C LYS A 2 -50.44 17.29 -65.26
N THR A 3 -50.03 16.03 -65.06
CA THR A 3 -50.75 14.79 -64.69
C THR A 3 -49.80 13.63 -64.33
N SER A 4 -50.32 12.68 -63.53
CA SER A 4 -50.03 11.22 -63.45
C SER A 4 -49.12 10.56 -64.49
N SER A 5 -48.30 9.59 -64.05
CA SER A 5 -48.56 8.17 -64.41
C SER A 5 -47.78 7.19 -63.52
N LEU A 6 -48.51 6.19 -63.05
CA LEU A 6 -48.09 4.98 -62.35
C LEU A 6 -47.32 4.05 -63.32
N LEU A 7 -46.23 3.43 -62.88
CA LEU A 7 -45.80 2.16 -63.48
C LEU A 7 -45.16 1.28 -62.42
N MET A 8 -45.91 0.22 -62.13
CA MET A 8 -45.65 -0.88 -61.23
C MET A 8 -44.57 -1.77 -61.86
N PHE A 9 -43.46 -1.99 -61.17
CA PHE A 9 -42.55 -3.09 -61.46
C PHE A 9 -42.35 -3.89 -60.16
N ILE A 10 -43.03 -5.03 -60.10
CA ILE A 10 -42.70 -6.12 -59.19
C ILE A 10 -41.40 -6.73 -59.72
N LEU A 11 -40.34 -6.72 -58.90
CA LEU A 11 -39.17 -7.56 -59.13
C LEU A 11 -38.54 -7.95 -57.80
N LEU A 12 -38.85 -9.20 -57.42
CA LEU A 12 -37.96 -10.21 -56.86
C LEU A 12 -37.08 -9.81 -55.67
N SER A 13 -37.56 -10.16 -54.49
CA SER A 13 -36.81 -10.19 -53.23
C SER A 13 -35.62 -11.16 -53.34
N THR A 14 -34.44 -10.64 -53.67
CA THR A 14 -33.19 -11.37 -53.43
C THR A 14 -32.85 -11.26 -51.95
N ILE A 15 -33.27 -12.27 -51.19
CA ILE A 15 -32.84 -12.46 -49.81
C ILE A 15 -31.38 -12.90 -49.86
N TRP A 16 -30.46 -11.98 -49.61
CA TRP A 16 -29.07 -12.35 -49.31
C TRP A 16 -29.02 -13.03 -47.94
N PRO A 17 -28.34 -14.18 -47.81
CA PRO A 17 -28.05 -14.74 -46.50
C PRO A 17 -27.04 -13.82 -45.79
N GLN A 18 -27.52 -13.03 -44.84
CA GLN A 18 -26.65 -12.41 -43.85
C GLN A 18 -25.99 -13.53 -43.06
N ALA A 19 -24.67 -13.67 -43.21
CA ALA A 19 -23.87 -14.46 -42.30
C ALA A 19 -24.08 -13.89 -40.89
N GLN A 20 -24.80 -14.63 -40.04
CA GLN A 20 -24.90 -14.31 -38.64
C GLN A 20 -23.50 -14.49 -38.04
N VAL A 21 -22.77 -13.38 -37.93
CA VAL A 21 -21.62 -13.31 -37.03
C VAL A 21 -22.18 -13.56 -35.63
N THR A 22 -21.98 -14.77 -35.13
CA THR A 22 -22.16 -15.10 -33.72
C THR A 22 -21.31 -14.13 -32.91
N GLN A 23 -21.95 -13.11 -32.34
CA GLN A 23 -21.33 -12.27 -31.34
C GLN A 23 -21.05 -13.17 -30.14
N ALA A 24 -19.77 -13.47 -29.91
CA ALA A 24 -19.34 -14.07 -28.65
C ALA A 24 -19.81 -13.16 -27.50
N PRO A 25 -20.25 -13.72 -26.37
CA PRO A 25 -20.66 -12.91 -25.24
C PRO A 25 -19.47 -12.02 -24.83
N THR A 26 -19.61 -10.71 -25.05
CA THR A 26 -18.70 -9.73 -24.48
C THR A 26 -18.88 -9.81 -22.98
N VAL A 27 -18.01 -10.58 -22.32
CA VAL A 27 -17.78 -10.45 -20.90
C VAL A 27 -17.26 -9.04 -20.71
N SER A 28 -18.18 -8.13 -20.42
CA SER A 28 -17.87 -6.76 -20.04
C SER A 28 -17.33 -6.80 -18.61
N THR A 29 -16.18 -7.44 -18.41
CA THR A 29 -15.32 -7.14 -17.27
C THR A 29 -14.75 -5.76 -17.55
N ARG A 30 -15.50 -4.74 -17.14
CA ARG A 30 -14.90 -3.50 -16.67
C ARG A 30 -14.03 -3.91 -15.49
N ALA A 31 -12.81 -4.36 -15.78
CA ALA A 31 -11.73 -4.38 -14.83
C ALA A 31 -11.63 -2.93 -14.36
N GLY A 32 -12.28 -2.63 -13.23
CA GLY A 32 -11.98 -1.43 -12.50
C GLY A 32 -10.48 -1.46 -12.35
N ALA A 33 -9.80 -0.47 -12.95
CA ALA A 33 -8.39 -0.29 -12.75
C ALA A 33 -8.19 -0.39 -11.24
N ALA A 34 -7.55 -1.48 -10.79
CA ALA A 34 -7.10 -1.57 -9.42
C ALA A 34 -6.36 -0.26 -9.18
N PRO A 35 -6.62 0.46 -8.07
CA PRO A 35 -5.79 1.61 -7.77
C PRO A 35 -4.37 1.08 -7.87
N LYS A 36 -3.56 1.66 -8.77
CA LYS A 36 -2.13 1.35 -8.80
C LYS A 36 -1.74 1.43 -7.34
N ALA A 37 -1.24 0.32 -6.79
CA ALA A 37 -0.75 0.26 -5.43
C ALA A 37 0.53 1.12 -5.39
N GLY A 38 0.40 2.41 -5.68
CA GLY A 38 1.38 3.42 -5.36
C GLY A 38 1.57 3.28 -3.88
N ILE A 39 2.85 3.23 -3.49
CA ILE A 39 3.28 2.94 -2.13
C ILE A 39 2.32 3.60 -1.16
N ILE A 40 1.50 2.79 -0.49
CA ILE A 40 0.78 3.23 0.69
C ILE A 40 1.90 3.42 1.70
N TYR A 41 2.51 4.61 1.69
CA TYR A 41 3.57 4.99 2.62
C TYR A 41 3.04 4.65 3.99
N ARG A 42 3.61 3.56 4.52
CA ARG A 42 3.39 2.94 5.83
C ARG A 42 2.69 3.95 6.74
N ARG A 43 1.34 3.90 6.75
CA ARG A 43 0.40 4.83 7.40
C ARG A 43 1.16 5.97 8.06
N GLU A 44 1.42 7.04 7.31
CA GLU A 44 2.01 8.28 7.84
C GLU A 44 1.42 8.51 9.22
N LEU A 45 2.20 8.97 10.20
CA LEU A 45 1.74 9.10 11.60
C LEU A 45 0.54 10.06 11.80
N GLY A 46 -0.08 10.47 10.68
CA GLY A 46 -1.13 11.41 10.48
C GLY A 46 -0.57 12.78 10.72
N LYS A 47 -1.19 13.80 10.13
CA LYS A 47 -1.06 15.15 10.65
C LYS A 47 -1.87 15.25 11.94
N TRP A 48 -1.42 14.55 12.98
CA TRP A 48 -2.16 14.41 14.25
C TRP A 48 -2.41 15.75 14.94
N TRP A 49 -1.56 16.75 14.68
CA TRP A 49 -1.74 18.12 15.15
C TRP A 49 -2.85 18.89 14.42
N GLN A 50 -3.30 18.41 13.25
CA GLN A 50 -4.46 18.97 12.55
C GLN A 50 -5.79 18.40 13.08
N ASN A 51 -5.75 17.36 13.90
CA ASN A 51 -6.93 16.93 14.65
C ASN A 51 -7.19 17.97 15.76
N SER A 52 -8.32 18.68 15.68
CA SER A 52 -8.66 19.75 16.61
C SER A 52 -8.71 19.29 18.06
N ASP A 53 -9.17 18.07 18.33
CA ASP A 53 -9.29 17.54 19.69
C ASP A 53 -7.92 17.22 20.27
N VAL A 54 -7.02 16.64 19.46
CA VAL A 54 -5.63 16.39 19.87
C VAL A 54 -4.89 17.71 20.09
N ALA A 55 -5.01 18.66 19.16
CA ALA A 55 -4.36 19.98 19.27
C ALA A 55 -4.83 20.74 20.51
N LYS A 56 -6.14 20.74 20.80
CA LYS A 56 -6.73 21.35 22.00
C LYS A 56 -6.23 20.68 23.28
N LYS A 57 -6.27 19.33 23.34
CA LYS A 57 -5.79 18.59 24.51
C LYS A 57 -4.33 18.90 24.81
N LEU A 58 -3.48 18.95 23.78
CA LEU A 58 -2.05 19.30 23.89
C LEU A 58 -1.78 20.79 24.07
N GLN A 59 -2.82 21.63 23.97
CA GLN A 59 -2.71 23.09 24.03
C GLN A 59 -1.64 23.63 23.07
N LEU A 60 -1.64 23.14 21.82
CA LEU A 60 -0.66 23.57 20.82
C LEU A 60 -0.83 25.06 20.53
N SER A 61 0.28 25.80 20.59
CA SER A 61 0.27 27.20 20.16
C SER A 61 0.18 27.31 18.63
N GLY A 62 -0.23 28.48 18.13
CA GLY A 62 -0.19 28.77 16.69
C GLY A 62 1.23 28.66 16.12
N GLY A 63 2.25 29.04 16.89
CA GLY A 63 3.66 28.89 16.52
C GLY A 63 4.08 27.42 16.40
N GLN A 64 3.71 26.58 17.38
CA GLN A 64 3.99 25.13 17.31
C GLN A 64 3.30 24.48 16.11
N THR A 65 2.04 24.83 15.85
CA THR A 65 1.27 24.30 14.71
C THR A 65 1.95 24.65 13.38
N THR A 66 2.34 25.92 13.21
CA THR A 66 3.06 26.38 12.01
C THR A 66 4.38 25.64 11.83
N GLN A 67 5.14 25.42 12.91
CA GLN A 67 6.40 24.70 12.85
C GLN A 67 6.21 23.21 12.51
N LEU A 68 5.18 22.56 13.04
CA LEU A 68 4.84 21.17 12.71
C LEU A 68 4.45 21.02 11.23
N ASP A 69 3.65 21.95 10.69
CA ASP A 69 3.28 21.94 9.27
C ASP A 69 4.50 22.12 8.36
N GLN A 70 5.41 23.05 8.71
CA GLN A 70 6.63 23.29 7.94
C GLN A 70 7.56 22.06 7.94
N ILE A 71 7.85 21.50 9.12
CA ILE A 71 8.67 20.29 9.26
C ILE A 71 8.08 19.16 8.43
N PHE A 72 6.77 18.91 8.56
CA PHE A 72 6.11 17.87 7.79
C PHE A 72 6.24 18.09 6.29
N TYR A 73 6.02 19.31 5.81
CA TYR A 73 6.15 19.65 4.39
C TYR A 73 7.57 19.37 3.87
N ASP A 74 8.60 19.86 4.57
CA ASP A 74 10.00 19.72 4.14
C ASP A 74 10.45 18.26 4.06
N HIS A 75 10.08 17.45 5.06
CA HIS A 75 10.37 16.01 5.02
C HIS A 75 9.53 15.28 3.98
N ARG A 76 8.28 15.69 3.75
CA ARG A 76 7.39 15.01 2.79
C ARG A 76 7.91 15.11 1.36
N LEU A 77 8.51 16.24 0.99
CA LEU A 77 9.18 16.39 -0.31
C LEU A 77 10.26 15.31 -0.50
N LYS A 78 11.16 15.15 0.49
CA LYS A 78 12.22 14.13 0.44
C LYS A 78 11.69 12.71 0.46
N LEU A 79 10.61 12.44 1.22
CA LEU A 79 9.97 11.12 1.26
C LEU A 79 9.35 10.74 -0.10
N ILE A 80 8.84 11.72 -0.86
CA ILE A 80 8.36 11.50 -2.22
C ILE A 80 9.55 11.07 -3.09
N ASP A 81 10.66 11.83 -3.06
CA ASP A 81 11.85 11.54 -3.85
C ASP A 81 12.46 10.17 -3.52
N TYR A 82 12.63 9.85 -2.22
CA TYR A 82 13.16 8.55 -1.79
C TYR A 82 12.21 7.39 -2.06
N GLY A 83 10.89 7.64 -2.03
CA GLY A 83 9.91 6.63 -2.43
C GLY A 83 10.02 6.32 -3.91
N ALA A 84 10.13 7.35 -4.77
CA ALA A 84 10.33 7.17 -6.20
C ALA A 84 11.67 6.46 -6.51
N ASP A 85 12.75 6.77 -5.79
CA ASP A 85 14.03 6.05 -5.90
C ASP A 85 13.85 4.56 -5.56
N MET A 86 13.15 4.26 -4.46
CA MET A 86 12.86 2.88 -4.07
C MET A 86 12.01 2.14 -5.13
N GLU A 87 10.94 2.75 -5.65
CA GLU A 87 10.12 2.16 -6.73
C GLU A 87 10.95 1.87 -7.97
N LYS A 88 11.85 2.79 -8.35
CA LYS A 88 12.73 2.63 -9.49
C LYS A 88 13.67 1.44 -9.31
N GLU A 89 14.29 1.28 -8.15
CA GLU A 89 15.17 0.14 -7.89
C GLU A 89 14.40 -1.19 -7.82
N ASP A 90 13.16 -1.17 -7.31
CA ASP A 90 12.29 -2.36 -7.27
C ASP A 90 11.88 -2.81 -8.69
N LEU A 91 11.55 -1.86 -9.58
CA LEU A 91 11.24 -2.15 -10.99
C LEU A 91 12.44 -2.74 -11.75
N LYS A 92 13.67 -2.27 -11.46
CA LYS A 92 14.88 -2.86 -12.04
C LYS A 92 15.08 -4.29 -11.54
N LEU A 93 14.87 -4.53 -10.25
CA LEU A 93 14.95 -5.88 -9.67
C LEU A 93 13.93 -6.81 -10.35
N GLN A 94 12.68 -6.36 -10.51
CA GLN A 94 11.66 -7.11 -11.21
C GLN A 94 12.10 -7.47 -12.64
N THR A 95 12.67 -6.51 -13.37
CA THR A 95 13.18 -6.75 -14.73
C THR A 95 14.27 -7.83 -14.79
N LEU A 96 15.17 -7.87 -13.80
CA LEU A 96 16.21 -8.90 -13.73
C LEU A 96 15.64 -10.29 -13.39
N LEU A 97 14.61 -10.34 -12.55
CA LEU A 97 13.93 -11.57 -12.16
C LEU A 97 13.05 -12.14 -13.28
N ASP A 98 12.50 -11.28 -14.14
CA ASP A 98 11.64 -11.67 -15.26
C ASP A 98 12.44 -12.18 -16.49
N ALA A 99 13.77 -12.19 -16.44
CA ALA A 99 14.62 -12.70 -17.53
C ALA A 99 14.53 -14.23 -17.67
N ASP A 100 14.56 -14.73 -18.92
CA ASP A 100 14.51 -16.18 -19.22
C ASP A 100 15.62 -16.98 -18.51
N VAL A 101 16.81 -16.36 -18.36
CA VAL A 101 17.93 -16.90 -17.58
C VAL A 101 18.43 -15.80 -16.64
N PRO A 102 17.99 -15.79 -15.36
CA PRO A 102 18.40 -14.79 -14.39
C PRO A 102 19.90 -14.84 -14.09
N ASN A 103 20.53 -13.67 -13.95
CA ASN A 103 21.93 -13.54 -13.52
C ASN A 103 22.00 -13.25 -12.01
N GLU A 104 22.41 -14.25 -11.23
CA GLU A 104 22.43 -14.17 -9.76
C GLU A 104 23.26 -12.98 -9.24
N GLY A 105 24.45 -12.73 -9.79
CA GLY A 105 25.31 -11.64 -9.32
C GLY A 105 24.73 -10.24 -9.58
N GLN A 106 24.01 -10.07 -10.70
CA GLN A 106 23.28 -8.81 -10.97
C GLN A 106 22.08 -8.64 -10.05
N ILE A 107 21.37 -9.74 -9.76
CA ILE A 107 20.24 -9.74 -8.83
C ILE A 107 20.71 -9.38 -7.42
N ASP A 108 21.77 -10.01 -6.92
CA ASP A 108 22.33 -9.71 -5.59
C ASP A 108 22.70 -8.23 -5.47
N THR A 109 23.38 -7.68 -6.47
CA THR A 109 23.74 -6.27 -6.52
C THR A 109 22.50 -5.37 -6.53
N GLN A 110 21.46 -5.73 -7.27
CA GLN A 110 20.23 -4.95 -7.36
C GLN A 110 19.40 -5.04 -6.07
N VAL A 111 19.42 -6.18 -5.36
CA VAL A 111 18.83 -6.33 -4.02
C VAL A 111 19.48 -5.35 -3.05
N ASP A 112 20.81 -5.23 -3.04
CA ASP A 112 21.51 -4.26 -2.20
C ASP A 112 21.09 -2.82 -2.51
N GLN A 113 20.87 -2.49 -3.78
CA GLN A 113 20.38 -1.17 -4.20
C GLN A 113 18.96 -0.90 -3.69
N VAL A 114 18.05 -1.88 -3.78
CA VAL A 114 16.70 -1.80 -3.22
C VAL A 114 16.73 -1.61 -1.71
N LEU A 115 17.55 -2.39 -1.00
CA LEU A 115 17.70 -2.27 0.45
C LEU A 115 18.27 -0.91 0.86
N SER A 116 19.24 -0.40 0.12
CA SER A 116 19.80 0.95 0.33
C SER A 116 18.75 2.04 0.13
N ALA A 117 17.98 2.00 -0.96
CA ALA A 117 16.91 2.96 -1.25
C ALA A 117 15.81 2.92 -0.17
N ARG A 118 15.38 1.73 0.23
CA ARG A 118 14.44 1.55 1.35
C ARG A 118 15.00 2.12 2.66
N GLY A 119 16.28 1.90 2.93
CA GLY A 119 16.96 2.45 4.09
C GLY A 119 16.95 3.99 4.14
N LYS A 120 17.12 4.66 3.00
CA LYS A 120 17.02 6.13 2.91
C LYS A 120 15.60 6.61 3.24
N LEU A 121 14.59 5.96 2.65
CA LEU A 121 13.19 6.29 2.88
C LEU A 121 12.80 6.17 4.38
N GLU A 122 13.15 5.04 5.00
CA GLU A 122 12.83 4.78 6.42
C GLU A 122 13.62 5.70 7.37
N ARG A 123 14.86 6.03 7.03
CA ARG A 123 15.66 7.01 7.77
C ARG A 123 14.98 8.38 7.75
N GLU A 124 14.59 8.86 6.58
CA GLU A 124 13.93 10.16 6.45
C GLU A 124 12.61 10.19 7.20
N PHE A 125 11.82 9.11 7.13
CA PHE A 125 10.58 8.99 7.89
C PHE A 125 10.83 9.05 9.40
N THR A 126 11.89 8.39 9.88
CA THR A 126 12.29 8.44 11.29
C THR A 126 12.72 9.84 11.71
N MET A 127 13.50 10.53 10.87
CA MET A 127 13.95 11.90 11.15
C MET A 127 12.79 12.88 11.20
N MET A 128 11.85 12.81 10.25
CA MET A 128 10.62 13.60 10.26
C MET A 128 9.90 13.47 11.61
N ASN A 129 9.72 12.25 12.09
CA ASN A 129 8.99 12.02 13.32
C ASN A 129 9.76 12.45 14.57
N LEU A 130 11.09 12.36 14.55
CA LEU A 130 11.93 12.92 15.60
C LEU A 130 11.83 14.44 15.64
N ASP A 131 11.85 15.11 14.50
CA ASP A 131 11.79 16.56 14.41
C ASP A 131 10.41 17.11 14.78
N LEU A 132 9.32 16.43 14.38
CA LEU A 132 7.96 16.73 14.87
C LEU A 132 7.88 16.63 16.41
N ARG A 133 8.51 15.62 17.02
CA ARG A 133 8.54 15.46 18.48
C ARG A 133 9.30 16.62 19.15
N LYS A 134 10.38 17.13 18.55
CA LYS A 134 11.20 18.21 19.13
C LYS A 134 10.43 19.54 19.27
N VAL A 135 9.34 19.74 18.54
CA VAL A 135 8.47 20.92 18.69
C VAL A 135 7.67 20.89 20.00
N LEU A 136 7.42 19.70 20.55
CA LEU A 136 6.62 19.52 21.74
C LEU A 136 7.46 19.70 23.01
N SER A 137 6.84 20.23 24.05
CA SER A 137 7.37 20.12 25.41
C SER A 137 7.36 18.66 25.87
N LEU A 138 8.14 18.35 26.91
CA LEU A 138 8.15 17.01 27.50
C LEU A 138 6.75 16.59 27.99
N GLU A 139 5.99 17.53 28.55
CA GLU A 139 4.62 17.29 29.03
C GLU A 139 3.66 17.00 27.87
N GLN A 140 3.67 17.84 26.83
CA GLN A 140 2.88 17.63 25.62
C GLN A 140 3.21 16.27 24.98
N TRP A 141 4.49 15.90 24.92
CA TRP A 141 4.89 14.59 24.41
C TRP A 141 4.35 13.44 25.27
N ARG A 142 4.42 13.54 26.59
CA ARG A 142 3.84 12.53 27.50
C ARG A 142 2.34 12.42 27.29
N GLN A 143 1.64 13.53 27.20
CA GLN A 143 0.20 13.56 26.94
C GLN A 143 -0.15 12.97 25.57
N LEU A 144 0.60 13.30 24.51
CA LEU A 144 0.42 12.71 23.18
C LEU A 144 0.61 11.19 23.21
N LYS A 145 1.59 10.69 23.98
CA LYS A 145 1.76 9.25 24.18
C LYS A 145 0.56 8.64 24.89
N SER A 146 0.00 9.28 25.91
CA SER A 146 -1.21 8.78 26.59
C SER A 146 -2.42 8.76 25.66
N LEU A 147 -2.63 9.82 24.86
CA LEU A 147 -3.70 9.89 23.86
C LEU A 147 -3.56 8.79 22.79
N ARG A 148 -2.33 8.37 22.49
CA ARG A 148 -2.03 7.25 21.56
C ARG A 148 -1.98 5.89 22.26
N GLY A 149 -1.84 5.85 23.57
CA GLY A 149 -1.69 4.65 24.41
C GLY A 149 -2.95 3.80 24.53
N GLU A 150 -4.12 4.32 24.14
CA GLU A 150 -5.35 3.55 23.91
C GLU A 150 -5.47 3.04 22.45
N ALA A 151 -4.58 3.43 21.54
CA ALA A 151 -4.67 3.14 20.09
C ALA A 151 -3.33 2.73 19.41
N GLY A 152 -2.33 2.28 20.20
CA GLY A 152 -1.02 1.82 19.74
C GLY A 152 0.05 2.93 19.67
N GLY A 153 1.13 2.75 20.44
CA GLY A 153 2.21 3.73 20.62
C GLY A 153 3.07 4.00 19.39
N PHE A 154 3.85 5.09 19.43
CA PHE A 154 4.75 5.56 18.38
C PHE A 154 5.78 4.50 17.92
N GLY A 155 6.27 3.66 18.84
CA GLY A 155 7.19 2.57 18.50
C GLY A 155 6.52 1.39 17.79
N ASP A 156 5.23 1.16 18.04
CA ASP A 156 4.49 0.00 17.53
C ASP A 156 4.18 0.10 16.02
N ARG A 157 4.37 1.28 15.40
CA ARG A 157 4.14 1.50 13.96
C ARG A 157 5.41 1.73 13.14
N ILE A 158 6.54 2.03 13.80
CA ILE A 158 7.78 2.37 13.09
C ILE A 158 8.52 1.10 12.63
N PHE A 159 8.50 0.01 13.42
CA PHE A 159 9.37 -1.16 13.17
C PHE A 159 8.61 -2.48 13.00
N PHE A 160 7.67 -2.58 12.04
CA PHE A 160 7.07 -3.88 11.69
C PHE A 160 6.14 -4.46 12.76
N ARG A 161 5.00 -3.82 13.00
CA ARG A 161 3.76 -4.59 13.19
C ARG A 161 2.81 -4.13 12.12
N ASN A 162 2.73 -4.91 11.03
CA ASN A 162 1.38 -5.18 10.53
C ASN A 162 0.64 -5.64 11.77
N ALA A 163 -0.27 -4.79 12.29
CA ALA A 163 -1.20 -5.24 13.29
C ALA A 163 -1.74 -6.55 12.76
N LEU A 164 -1.60 -7.62 13.56
CA LEU A 164 -2.19 -8.91 13.25
C LEU A 164 -3.62 -8.63 12.76
N PRO A 165 -4.05 -9.21 11.63
CA PRO A 165 -5.40 -8.99 11.14
C PRO A 165 -6.39 -9.24 12.29
N PRO A 166 -7.50 -8.49 12.37
CA PRO A 166 -8.48 -8.68 13.44
C PRO A 166 -8.83 -10.17 13.57
N GLY A 167 -8.55 -10.76 14.74
CA GLY A 167 -8.77 -12.19 15.00
C GLY A 167 -7.52 -13.08 15.06
N ALA A 168 -6.33 -12.57 14.74
CA ALA A 168 -5.12 -13.36 14.95
C ALA A 168 -4.71 -13.34 16.44
N VAL A 169 -4.66 -14.54 17.04
CA VAL A 169 -4.22 -14.77 18.41
C VAL A 169 -2.69 -14.66 18.48
N PRO A 170 -2.10 -14.03 19.53
CA PRO A 170 -0.67 -14.12 19.75
C PRO A 170 -0.29 -15.60 19.85
N LEU A 171 0.63 -16.06 18.99
CA LEU A 171 1.24 -17.38 19.17
C LEU A 171 1.82 -17.41 20.59
N ALA A 172 1.38 -18.39 21.38
CA ALA A 172 1.95 -18.62 22.70
C ALA A 172 3.48 -18.74 22.56
N PRO A 173 4.26 -18.21 23.52
CA PRO A 173 5.71 -18.39 23.48
C PRO A 173 6.01 -19.89 23.35
N PRO A 174 6.96 -20.27 22.50
CA PRO A 174 7.30 -21.67 22.34
C PRO A 174 7.67 -22.25 23.72
N PRO A 175 7.29 -23.51 24.00
CA PRO A 175 7.66 -24.15 25.24
C PRO A 175 9.20 -24.17 25.38
N PRO A 176 9.73 -24.15 26.61
CA PRO A 176 11.17 -24.27 26.84
C PRO A 176 11.71 -25.52 26.11
N GLY A 177 12.63 -25.33 25.17
CA GLY A 177 13.22 -26.41 24.37
C GLY A 177 12.78 -26.50 22.90
N PHE A 178 11.97 -25.56 22.38
CA PHE A 178 11.66 -25.52 20.96
C PHE A 178 12.86 -25.05 20.12
N SER A 179 13.53 -25.99 19.45
CA SER A 179 14.51 -25.70 18.39
C SER A 179 13.80 -25.69 17.04
N PRO A 180 13.79 -24.58 16.28
CA PRO A 180 13.23 -24.57 14.94
C PRO A 180 14.08 -25.48 14.04
N GLY A 181 13.52 -26.59 13.55
CA GLY A 181 14.21 -27.45 12.57
C GLY A 181 13.99 -28.96 12.71
N LEU A 182 13.35 -29.46 13.77
CA LEU A 182 12.97 -30.88 13.82
C LEU A 182 11.59 -31.10 13.16
N PRO A 183 11.44 -32.09 12.27
CA PRO A 183 10.14 -32.45 11.72
C PRO A 183 9.21 -32.88 12.86
N MET A 184 8.00 -32.31 12.89
CA MET A 184 7.01 -32.68 13.90
C MET A 184 6.67 -34.17 13.78
N PRO A 185 6.56 -34.92 14.88
CA PRO A 185 6.03 -36.28 14.82
C PRO A 185 4.57 -36.23 14.32
N PRO A 186 4.13 -37.23 13.54
CA PRO A 186 2.77 -37.24 13.02
C PRO A 186 1.75 -37.26 14.17
N PRO A 187 0.58 -36.63 13.99
CA PRO A 187 -0.46 -36.60 15.01
C PRO A 187 -0.92 -38.04 15.35
N PRO A 188 -1.28 -38.31 16.62
CA PRO A 188 -1.80 -39.61 16.98
C PRO A 188 -3.10 -39.91 16.22
N PRO A 189 -3.37 -41.17 15.85
CA PRO A 189 -4.61 -41.52 15.16
C PRO A 189 -5.81 -41.11 16.02
N ASN A 190 -6.75 -40.37 15.42
CA ASN A 190 -8.01 -40.01 16.06
C ASN A 190 -8.70 -41.28 16.59
N GLU A 191 -8.77 -41.44 17.91
CA GLU A 191 -9.73 -42.36 18.51
C GLU A 191 -11.12 -41.76 18.31
N MET A 192 -11.83 -42.26 17.29
CA MET A 192 -13.27 -42.08 17.20
C MET A 192 -13.89 -42.78 18.40
N PHE A 193 -14.41 -42.00 19.35
CA PHE A 193 -15.73 -42.07 20.01
C PHE A 193 -15.69 -41.33 21.36
#